data_AF-A0A090VEG5-F1
#
_entry.id   AF-A0A090VEG5-F1
#
_cell.length_a   1.000
_cell.length_b   1.000
_cell.length_c   1.000
_cell.angle_alpha   90.00
_cell.angle_beta   90.00
_cell.angle_gamma   90.00
#
_symmetry.space_group_name_H-M   'P 1'
#
loop_
_entity.id
_entity.type
_entity.pdbx_description
1 polymer ?
#
loop_
_entity_poly.entity_id
_entity_poly.type
_entity_poly.pdbx_seq_one_letter_code
_entity_poly.pdbx_strand_id
1 'polypeptide(L)'
;MEKQIELCDEAPFYTLGPLTTDIAPGYDHITSGIGAAMIGWYGCAMLCYVTPKEHLGLPNKEDVRVGVVTYKLAAHAADLAKGHPGSQHRDNALSMARFEFRWEDQFNLGLDPERAREYHDETLPAEGAKIAHFCSMCGPKFCSMKISQEVRDFAAENDIVNNEVIAKGFEEKSKEFKEKGSEVYL
;
A
#
# COMPACT_ATOMS: atom_id res chain seq x y z
N MET A 1 14.11 -18.46 15.70
CA MET A 1 13.06 -19.37 15.21
C MET A 1 13.57 -20.80 15.13
N GLU A 2 14.66 -21.07 14.41
CA GLU A 2 15.26 -22.42 14.29
C GLU A 2 15.40 -23.19 15.61
N LYS A 3 16.02 -22.58 16.62
CA LYS A 3 16.15 -23.20 17.96
C LYS A 3 14.82 -23.55 18.61
N GLN A 4 13.78 -22.75 18.39
CA GLN A 4 12.47 -23.03 18.96
C GLN A 4 11.83 -24.24 18.27
N ILE A 5 11.96 -24.34 16.94
CA ILE A 5 11.50 -25.51 16.18
C ILE A 5 12.22 -26.78 16.67
N GLU A 6 13.55 -26.73 16.79
CA GLU A 6 14.38 -27.86 17.21
C GLU A 6 14.13 -28.30 18.65
N LEU A 7 14.07 -27.35 19.60
CA LEU A 7 14.07 -27.64 21.03
C LEU A 7 12.67 -27.73 21.63
N CYS A 8 11.64 -27.32 20.90
CA CYS A 8 10.26 -27.30 21.39
C CYS A 8 9.30 -28.08 20.48
N ASP A 9 9.82 -29.01 19.67
CA ASP A 9 9.05 -29.96 18.86
C ASP A 9 7.93 -29.28 18.04
N GLU A 10 8.27 -28.16 17.37
CA GLU A 10 7.33 -27.37 16.55
C GLU A 10 6.08 -26.85 17.28
N ALA A 11 6.11 -26.78 18.63
CA ALA A 11 5.00 -26.20 19.38
C ALA A 11 4.69 -24.76 18.91
N PRO A 12 3.40 -24.33 18.91
CA PRO A 12 3.04 -22.97 18.50
C PRO A 12 3.79 -21.90 19.29
N PHE A 13 4.55 -21.07 18.59
CA PHE A 13 5.38 -20.07 19.24
C PHE A 13 4.62 -18.75 19.44
N TYR A 14 4.79 -18.13 20.61
CA TYR A 14 4.19 -16.86 20.99
C TYR A 14 5.29 -15.86 21.38
N THR A 15 5.38 -14.72 20.68
CA THR A 15 6.44 -13.72 20.90
C THR A 15 5.87 -12.36 21.29
N LEU A 16 6.64 -11.57 22.03
CA LEU A 16 6.38 -10.14 22.27
C LEU A 16 7.30 -9.33 21.34
N GLY A 17 6.75 -8.78 20.26
CA GLY A 17 7.56 -8.24 19.16
C GLY A 17 8.23 -9.34 18.33
N PRO A 18 9.58 -9.37 18.21
CA PRO A 18 10.57 -8.66 19.04
C PRO A 18 10.84 -7.21 18.63
N LEU A 19 11.18 -6.36 19.61
CA LEU A 19 11.75 -5.04 19.35
C LEU A 19 13.10 -5.19 18.64
N THR A 20 13.26 -4.51 17.51
CA THR A 20 14.49 -4.59 16.71
C THR A 20 15.54 -3.55 17.11
N THR A 21 15.16 -2.57 17.93
CA THR A 21 16.03 -1.52 18.44
C THR A 21 15.42 -0.88 19.69
N ASP A 22 16.26 -0.39 20.59
CA ASP A 22 15.85 0.15 21.90
C ASP A 22 15.84 1.68 21.96
N ILE A 23 16.21 2.36 20.86
CA ILE A 23 16.46 3.82 20.86
C ILE A 23 15.23 4.67 20.51
N ALA A 24 14.04 4.07 20.40
CA ALA A 24 12.83 4.76 19.95
C ALA A 24 11.61 4.58 20.88
N PRO A 25 11.74 4.84 22.20
CA PRO A 25 10.59 4.81 23.09
C PRO A 25 9.54 5.83 22.63
N GLY A 26 8.26 5.44 22.64
CA GLY A 26 7.18 6.18 21.97
C GLY A 26 6.82 5.62 20.59
N TYR A 27 7.70 4.81 20.00
CA TYR A 27 7.55 4.18 18.69
C TYR A 27 7.76 2.67 18.74
N ASP A 28 7.64 2.05 19.92
CA ASP A 28 7.96 0.64 20.08
C ASP A 28 7.01 -0.31 19.35
N HIS A 29 5.76 0.12 19.11
CA HIS A 29 4.86 -0.56 18.17
C HIS A 29 5.48 -0.74 16.77
N ILE A 30 6.27 0.23 16.29
CA ILE A 30 6.97 0.16 15.00
C ILE A 30 8.24 -0.70 15.11
N THR A 31 9.10 -0.42 16.11
CA THR A 31 10.36 -1.16 16.29
C THR A 31 10.10 -2.66 16.44
N SER A 32 9.05 -3.01 17.18
CA SER A 32 8.59 -4.38 17.37
C SER A 32 7.77 -4.91 16.20
N GLY A 33 6.99 -4.09 15.50
CA GLY A 33 6.25 -4.48 14.31
C GLY A 33 7.15 -5.04 13.21
N ILE A 34 8.36 -4.49 13.06
CA ILE A 34 9.38 -5.00 12.14
C ILE A 34 9.78 -6.43 12.52
N GLY A 35 10.19 -6.64 13.78
CA GLY A 35 10.60 -7.96 14.26
C GLY A 35 9.45 -8.95 14.27
N ALA A 36 8.24 -8.51 14.61
CA ALA A 36 7.02 -9.30 14.62
C ALA A 36 6.67 -9.83 13.22
N ALA A 37 6.76 -8.99 12.17
CA ALA A 37 6.57 -9.42 10.79
C ALA A 37 7.63 -10.45 10.36
N MET A 38 8.90 -10.23 10.72
CA MET A 38 9.99 -11.16 10.41
C MET A 38 9.82 -12.52 11.10
N ILE A 39 9.61 -12.53 12.42
CA ILE A 39 9.49 -13.78 13.17
C ILE A 39 8.16 -14.50 12.87
N GLY A 40 7.10 -13.74 12.56
CA GLY A 40 5.85 -14.27 12.02
C GLY A 40 6.06 -14.97 10.69
N TRP A 41 6.79 -14.34 9.76
CA TRP A 41 7.17 -14.95 8.48
C TRP A 41 7.95 -16.24 8.69
N TYR A 42 8.87 -16.26 9.66
CA TYR A 42 9.68 -17.44 9.97
C TYR A 42 8.89 -18.57 10.67
N GLY A 43 7.64 -18.35 11.06
CA GLY A 43 6.76 -19.42 11.58
C GLY A 43 6.20 -19.20 12.98
N CYS A 44 6.37 -18.02 13.57
CA CYS A 44 5.69 -17.70 14.84
C CYS A 44 4.16 -17.75 14.66
N ALA A 45 3.46 -18.39 15.59
CA ALA A 45 2.03 -18.66 15.49
C ALA A 45 1.16 -17.50 16.02
N MET A 46 1.66 -16.77 17.02
CA MET A 46 0.93 -15.66 17.63
C MET A 46 1.89 -14.54 18.03
N LEU A 47 1.48 -13.29 17.83
CA LEU A 47 2.29 -12.11 18.09
C LEU A 47 1.59 -11.26 19.16
N CYS A 48 2.24 -11.08 20.31
CA CYS A 48 1.78 -10.14 21.33
C CYS A 48 2.12 -8.75 20.84
N TYR A 49 1.09 -7.92 20.75
CA TYR A 49 1.28 -6.53 20.35
C TYR A 49 2.10 -5.73 21.36
N VAL A 50 2.68 -4.64 20.87
CA VAL A 50 3.39 -3.65 21.66
C VAL A 50 2.76 -2.31 21.33
N THR A 51 2.46 -1.52 22.35
CA THR A 51 1.80 -0.22 22.16
C THR A 51 2.84 0.89 21.90
N PRO A 52 2.44 2.06 21.38
CA PRO A 52 3.36 3.20 21.27
C PRO A 52 3.99 3.61 22.60
N LYS A 53 3.24 3.48 23.71
CA LYS A 53 3.69 3.86 25.06
C LYS A 53 4.38 2.75 25.85
N GLU A 54 4.72 1.64 25.20
CA GLU A 54 5.58 0.64 25.86
C GLU A 54 6.84 1.33 26.40
N HIS A 55 7.28 0.91 27.59
CA HIS A 55 8.39 1.53 28.33
C HIS A 55 8.16 2.98 28.81
N LEU A 56 6.98 3.58 28.60
CA LEU A 56 6.67 4.97 28.97
C LEU A 56 5.47 5.10 29.92
N GLY A 57 4.45 4.24 29.78
CA GLY A 57 3.29 4.28 30.67
C GLY A 57 2.11 3.47 30.15
N LEU A 58 0.98 3.56 30.85
CA LEU A 58 -0.24 2.86 30.46
C LEU A 58 -0.80 3.41 29.13
N PRO A 59 -1.16 2.53 28.17
CA PRO A 59 -1.75 2.94 26.91
C PRO A 59 -3.17 3.46 27.11
N ASN A 60 -3.55 4.47 26.34
CA ASN A 60 -4.93 4.94 26.22
C ASN A 60 -5.66 4.21 25.07
N LYS A 61 -6.92 4.58 24.81
CA LYS A 61 -7.74 3.96 23.75
C LYS A 61 -7.07 4.02 22.37
N GLU A 62 -6.45 5.14 22.03
CA GLU A 62 -5.82 5.34 20.72
C GLU A 62 -4.51 4.53 20.63
N ASP A 63 -3.71 4.49 21.69
CA ASP A 63 -2.50 3.68 21.76
C ASP A 63 -2.82 2.18 21.53
N VAL A 64 -3.94 1.70 22.07
CA VAL A 64 -4.44 0.34 21.85
C VAL A 64 -4.85 0.11 20.41
N ARG A 65 -5.62 1.03 19.80
CA ARG A 65 -6.01 0.96 18.37
C ARG A 65 -4.79 0.86 17.48
N VAL A 66 -3.82 1.76 17.67
CA VAL A 66 -2.56 1.79 16.92
C VAL A 66 -1.79 0.48 17.08
N GLY A 67 -1.62 -0.02 18.31
CA GLY A 67 -0.93 -1.28 18.55
C GLY A 67 -1.61 -2.46 17.84
N VAL A 68 -2.94 -2.57 17.93
CA VAL A 68 -3.70 -3.66 17.30
C VAL A 68 -3.59 -3.60 15.77
N VAL A 69 -3.82 -2.44 15.15
CA VAL A 69 -3.73 -2.28 13.69
C VAL A 69 -2.30 -2.56 13.19
N THR A 70 -1.29 -2.09 13.93
CA THR A 70 0.13 -2.35 13.62
C THR A 70 0.44 -3.84 13.58
N TYR A 71 -0.02 -4.59 14.59
CA TYR A 71 0.23 -6.03 14.65
C TYR A 71 -0.66 -6.85 13.70
N LYS A 72 -1.87 -6.38 13.39
CA LYS A 72 -2.69 -6.95 12.30
C LYS A 72 -1.99 -6.82 10.95
N LEU A 73 -1.34 -5.68 10.70
CA LEU A 73 -0.52 -5.47 9.50
C LEU A 73 0.72 -6.36 9.51
N ALA A 74 1.45 -6.44 10.63
CA ALA A 74 2.65 -7.29 10.74
C ALA A 74 2.32 -8.78 10.52
N ALA A 75 1.22 -9.26 11.10
CA ALA A 75 0.73 -10.62 10.87
C ALA A 75 0.33 -10.85 9.41
N HIS A 76 -0.40 -9.91 8.80
CA HIS A 76 -0.76 -10.00 7.38
C HIS A 76 0.46 -9.99 6.45
N ALA A 77 1.47 -9.17 6.77
CA ALA A 77 2.75 -9.13 6.04
C ALA A 77 3.49 -10.47 6.14
N ALA A 78 3.50 -11.09 7.33
CA ALA A 78 4.01 -12.45 7.51
C ALA A 78 3.24 -13.48 6.67
N ASP A 79 1.90 -13.41 6.65
CA ASP A 79 1.05 -14.31 5.85
C ASP A 79 1.27 -14.14 4.34
N LEU A 80 1.49 -12.92 3.85
CA LEU A 80 1.89 -12.66 2.47
C LEU A 80 3.25 -13.28 2.15
N ALA A 81 4.25 -13.06 3.01
CA ALA A 81 5.61 -13.59 2.81
C ALA A 81 5.66 -15.13 2.89
N LYS A 82 4.77 -15.74 3.67
CA LYS A 82 4.57 -17.20 3.74
C LYS A 82 3.80 -17.76 2.53
N GLY A 83 3.17 -16.90 1.72
CA GLY A 83 2.27 -17.34 0.65
C GLY A 83 1.00 -18.02 1.17
N HIS A 84 0.50 -17.61 2.35
CA HIS A 84 -0.71 -18.19 2.93
C HIS A 84 -1.90 -18.04 1.95
N PRO A 85 -2.64 -19.13 1.65
CA PRO A 85 -3.79 -19.04 0.75
C PRO A 85 -4.77 -17.95 1.20
N GLY A 86 -5.14 -17.05 0.29
CA GLY A 86 -6.09 -15.97 0.57
C GLY A 86 -5.47 -14.62 0.97
N SER A 87 -4.23 -14.56 1.50
CA SER A 87 -3.63 -13.31 1.97
C SER A 87 -3.55 -12.26 0.85
N GLN A 88 -3.04 -12.66 -0.32
CA GLN A 88 -2.91 -11.80 -1.50
C GLN A 88 -4.25 -11.25 -2.05
N HIS A 89 -5.38 -11.91 -1.78
CA HIS A 89 -6.67 -11.48 -2.37
C HIS A 89 -7.08 -10.10 -1.84
N ARG A 90 -6.83 -9.83 -0.55
CA ARG A 90 -7.12 -8.53 0.05
C ARG A 90 -6.26 -7.43 -0.57
N ASP A 91 -4.95 -7.68 -0.71
CA ASP A 91 -4.00 -6.74 -1.33
C ASP A 91 -4.39 -6.42 -2.76
N ASN A 92 -4.73 -7.44 -3.55
CA ASN A 92 -5.15 -7.27 -4.94
C ASN A 92 -6.47 -6.50 -5.04
N ALA A 93 -7.47 -6.83 -4.21
CA ALA A 93 -8.75 -6.13 -4.19
C ALA A 93 -8.60 -4.65 -3.83
N LEU A 94 -7.80 -4.33 -2.80
CA LEU A 94 -7.53 -2.95 -2.39
C LEU A 94 -6.73 -2.20 -3.45
N SER A 95 -5.72 -2.85 -4.05
CA SER A 95 -4.91 -2.26 -5.12
C SER A 95 -5.73 -1.96 -6.37
N MET A 96 -6.67 -2.85 -6.72
CA MET A 96 -7.61 -2.62 -7.81
C MET A 96 -8.54 -1.44 -7.50
N ALA A 97 -9.15 -1.42 -6.30
CA ALA A 97 -10.00 -0.31 -5.88
C ALA A 97 -9.26 1.04 -5.92
N ARG A 98 -7.98 1.05 -5.55
CA ARG A 98 -7.11 2.23 -5.64
C ARG A 98 -6.88 2.67 -7.09
N PHE A 99 -6.54 1.75 -7.98
CA PHE A 99 -6.27 2.06 -9.38
C PHE A 99 -7.51 2.56 -10.12
N GLU A 100 -8.68 1.99 -9.81
CA GLU A 100 -9.97 2.35 -10.38
C GLU A 100 -10.65 3.54 -9.68
N PHE A 101 -9.98 4.18 -8.72
CA PHE A 101 -10.52 5.30 -7.94
C PHE A 101 -11.84 5.01 -7.22
N ARG A 102 -12.07 3.75 -6.84
CA ARG A 102 -13.20 3.32 -5.99
C ARG A 102 -12.87 3.61 -4.53
N TRP A 103 -12.88 4.89 -4.16
CA TRP A 103 -12.46 5.39 -2.85
C TRP A 103 -13.15 4.68 -1.69
N GLU A 104 -14.47 4.55 -1.75
CA GLU A 104 -15.28 3.86 -0.74
C GLU A 104 -14.84 2.42 -0.50
N ASP A 105 -14.60 1.68 -1.59
CA ASP A 105 -14.13 0.30 -1.51
C ASP A 105 -12.71 0.23 -0.96
N GLN A 106 -11.83 1.14 -1.39
CA GLN A 106 -10.46 1.23 -0.87
C GLN A 106 -10.45 1.45 0.65
N PHE A 107 -11.29 2.35 1.16
CA PHE A 107 -11.39 2.60 2.60
C PHE A 107 -11.90 1.36 3.34
N ASN A 108 -13.00 0.78 2.87
CA ASN A 108 -13.63 -0.38 3.50
C ASN A 108 -12.74 -1.63 3.51
N LEU A 109 -11.85 -1.76 2.52
CA LEU A 109 -10.88 -2.86 2.46
C LEU A 109 -9.66 -2.64 3.35
N GLY A 110 -9.41 -1.41 3.83
CA GLY A 110 -8.31 -1.06 4.72
C GLY A 110 -8.38 -1.77 6.08
N LEU A 111 -7.24 -1.89 6.77
CA LEU A 111 -7.20 -2.47 8.13
C LEU A 111 -7.85 -1.56 9.18
N ASP A 112 -7.90 -0.27 8.88
CA ASP A 112 -8.58 0.75 9.68
C ASP A 112 -9.38 1.69 8.75
N PRO A 113 -10.62 1.32 8.37
CA PRO A 113 -11.41 2.08 7.41
C PRO A 113 -11.75 3.50 7.86
N GLU A 114 -12.01 3.70 9.15
CA GLU A 114 -12.31 5.01 9.72
C GLU A 114 -11.10 5.95 9.53
N ARG A 115 -9.90 5.50 9.90
CA ARG A 115 -8.67 6.30 9.74
C ARG A 115 -8.37 6.62 8.28
N ALA A 116 -8.62 5.68 7.37
CA ALA A 116 -8.42 5.89 5.94
C ALA A 116 -9.34 7.00 5.38
N ARG A 117 -10.58 7.06 5.86
CA ARG A 117 -11.55 8.12 5.50
C ARG A 117 -11.16 9.46 6.10
N GLU A 118 -10.85 9.47 7.40
CA GLU A 118 -10.40 10.66 8.12
C GLU A 118 -9.27 11.37 7.36
N TYR A 119 -8.21 10.65 6.98
CA TYR A 119 -7.05 11.24 6.30
C TYR A 119 -7.34 11.72 4.88
N HIS A 120 -8.25 11.07 4.15
CA HIS A 120 -8.67 11.58 2.84
C HIS A 120 -9.46 12.90 3.01
N ASP A 121 -10.40 12.90 3.94
CA ASP A 121 -11.38 13.97 4.12
C ASP A 121 -10.81 15.20 4.82
N GLU A 122 -9.66 15.07 5.50
CA GLU A 122 -8.87 16.22 5.97
C GLU A 122 -8.58 17.25 4.87
N THR A 123 -8.46 16.81 3.62
CA THR A 123 -8.15 17.70 2.48
C THR A 123 -9.21 17.71 1.39
N LEU A 124 -9.97 16.63 1.23
CA LEU A 124 -11.01 16.49 0.20
C LEU A 124 -12.34 15.98 0.82
N PRO A 125 -12.99 16.76 1.70
CA PRO A 125 -14.16 16.30 2.45
C PRO A 125 -15.44 16.17 1.62
N ALA A 126 -15.50 16.79 0.43
CA ALA A 126 -16.71 16.77 -0.38
C ALA A 126 -17.01 15.35 -0.89
N GLU A 127 -18.28 14.94 -0.88
CA GLU A 127 -18.72 13.64 -1.40
C GLU A 127 -18.30 13.41 -2.86
N GLY A 128 -18.28 14.46 -3.68
CA GLY A 128 -17.79 14.41 -5.06
C GLY A 128 -16.30 14.05 -5.18
N ALA A 129 -15.50 14.16 -4.13
CA ALA A 129 -14.11 13.70 -4.14
C ALA A 129 -13.99 12.17 -4.07
N LYS A 130 -15.01 11.47 -3.56
CA LYS A 130 -15.04 10.00 -3.49
C LYS A 130 -15.26 9.33 -4.85
N ILE A 131 -15.52 10.12 -5.89
CA ILE A 131 -15.61 9.71 -7.28
C ILE A 131 -14.51 10.35 -8.14
N ALA A 132 -13.58 11.09 -7.54
CA ALA A 132 -12.54 11.81 -8.26
C ALA A 132 -11.38 10.88 -8.66
N HIS A 133 -10.87 11.04 -9.89
CA HIS A 133 -9.71 10.31 -10.39
C HIS A 133 -8.37 10.95 -9.94
N PHE A 134 -8.30 11.42 -8.70
CA PHE A 134 -7.10 11.98 -8.07
C PHE A 134 -7.30 12.14 -6.56
N CYS A 135 -6.20 12.36 -5.84
CA CYS A 135 -6.20 12.83 -4.45
C CYS A 135 -5.49 14.19 -4.33
N SER A 136 -5.48 14.76 -3.13
CA SER A 136 -4.82 16.04 -2.85
C SER A 136 -3.30 16.01 -3.06
N MET A 137 -2.65 14.84 -3.03
CA MET A 137 -1.20 14.71 -3.17
C MET A 137 -0.68 15.13 -4.55
N CYS A 138 -1.35 14.74 -5.63
CA CYS A 138 -0.93 15.05 -7.00
C CYS A 138 -1.91 15.96 -7.74
N GLY A 139 -3.15 16.07 -7.25
CA GLY A 139 -4.20 16.81 -7.92
C GLY A 139 -4.63 16.21 -9.27
N PRO A 140 -5.54 16.88 -9.99
CA PRO A 140 -6.22 16.32 -11.15
C PRO A 140 -5.36 16.14 -12.40
N LYS A 141 -4.20 16.81 -12.48
CA LYS A 141 -3.33 16.84 -13.67
C LYS A 141 -2.12 15.90 -13.59
N PHE A 142 -1.67 15.56 -12.38
CA PHE A 142 -0.41 14.82 -12.19
C PHE A 142 -0.61 13.47 -11.47
N CYS A 143 -1.85 13.01 -11.31
CA CYS A 143 -2.12 11.69 -10.76
C CYS A 143 -1.61 10.61 -11.74
N SER A 144 -0.62 9.83 -11.30
CA SER A 144 0.02 8.79 -12.12
C SER A 144 -0.95 7.69 -12.56
N MET A 145 -1.90 7.29 -11.70
CA MET A 145 -2.91 6.29 -12.03
C MET A 145 -3.87 6.78 -13.10
N LYS A 146 -4.32 8.03 -13.01
CA LYS A 146 -5.18 8.66 -14.02
C LYS A 146 -4.48 8.75 -15.37
N ILE A 147 -3.23 9.23 -15.39
CA ILE A 147 -2.42 9.29 -16.62
C ILE A 147 -2.25 7.89 -17.21
N SER A 148 -2.00 6.88 -16.37
CA SER A 148 -1.88 5.49 -16.83
C SER A 148 -3.17 4.96 -17.44
N GLN A 149 -4.33 5.32 -16.88
CA GLN A 149 -5.63 4.97 -17.43
C GLN A 149 -5.87 5.65 -18.78
N GLU A 150 -5.62 6.96 -18.89
CA GLU A 150 -5.74 7.72 -20.15
C GLU A 150 -4.84 7.13 -21.26
N VAL A 151 -3.62 6.71 -20.93
CA VAL A 151 -2.72 6.04 -21.87
C VAL A 151 -3.26 4.67 -22.31
N ARG A 152 -3.84 3.89 -21.38
CA ARG A 152 -4.45 2.58 -21.71
C ARG A 152 -5.67 2.74 -22.60
N ASP A 153 -6.52 3.71 -22.30
CA ASP A 153 -7.74 3.99 -23.07
C ASP A 153 -7.37 4.47 -24.48
N PHE A 154 -6.41 5.41 -24.59
CA PHE A 154 -5.85 5.82 -25.89
C PHE A 154 -5.28 4.63 -26.67
N ALA A 155 -4.54 3.73 -26.00
CA ALA A 155 -3.97 2.56 -26.64
C ALA A 155 -5.04 1.57 -27.14
N ALA A 156 -6.12 1.38 -26.37
CA ALA A 156 -7.23 0.51 -26.73
C ALA A 156 -8.07 1.09 -27.88
N GLU A 157 -8.37 2.39 -27.87
CA GLU A 157 -9.13 3.08 -28.92
C GLU A 157 -8.40 3.11 -30.26
N ASN A 158 -7.07 3.21 -30.22
CA ASN A 158 -6.25 3.31 -31.42
C ASN A 158 -5.66 1.96 -31.86
N ASP A 159 -6.01 0.85 -31.20
CA ASP A 159 -5.48 -0.50 -31.47
C ASP A 159 -3.95 -0.56 -31.49
N ILE A 160 -3.30 0.14 -30.54
CA ILE A 160 -1.83 0.22 -30.35
C ILE A 160 -1.28 -1.10 -29.78
N VAL A 161 -1.94 -2.22 -30.07
CA VAL A 161 -1.40 -3.56 -29.87
C VAL A 161 -0.45 -3.91 -31.03
N ASN A 162 -0.57 -3.21 -32.17
CA ASN A 162 0.23 -3.41 -33.37
C ASN A 162 1.24 -2.26 -33.64
N ASN A 163 2.43 -2.62 -34.13
CA ASN A 163 3.51 -1.70 -34.53
C ASN A 163 3.07 -0.58 -35.50
N GLU A 164 1.94 -0.76 -36.22
CA GLU A 164 1.43 0.19 -37.21
C GLU A 164 1.01 1.53 -36.62
N VAL A 165 0.46 1.54 -35.39
CA VAL A 165 0.01 2.80 -34.77
C VAL A 165 1.19 3.62 -34.28
N ILE A 166 2.20 2.94 -33.76
CA ILE A 166 3.49 3.55 -33.41
C ILE A 166 4.14 4.13 -34.67
N ALA A 167 4.12 3.39 -35.79
CA ALA A 167 4.63 3.87 -37.08
C ALA A 167 3.89 5.11 -37.58
N LYS A 168 2.55 5.12 -37.51
CA LYS A 168 1.74 6.32 -37.84
C LYS A 168 2.06 7.51 -36.94
N GLY A 169 2.19 7.30 -35.63
CA GLY A 169 2.56 8.36 -34.69
C GLY A 169 3.94 8.96 -34.99
N PHE A 170 4.92 8.13 -35.37
CA PHE A 170 6.23 8.61 -35.85
C PHE A 170 6.13 9.39 -37.16
N GLU A 171 5.24 8.98 -38.07
CA GLU A 171 5.01 9.66 -39.35
C GLU A 171 4.37 11.05 -39.14
N GLU A 172 3.40 11.15 -38.23
CA GLU A 172 2.77 12.40 -37.81
C GLU A 172 3.77 13.34 -37.13
N LYS A 173 4.57 12.84 -36.18
CA LYS A 173 5.63 13.65 -35.55
C LYS A 173 6.72 14.07 -36.52
N SER A 174 7.03 13.23 -37.52
CA SER A 174 7.96 13.60 -38.60
C SER A 174 7.39 14.70 -39.50
N LYS A 175 6.08 14.71 -39.78
CA LYS A 175 5.41 15.83 -40.46
C LYS A 175 5.43 17.10 -39.62
N GLU A 176 5.03 17.01 -38.35
CA GLU A 176 5.02 18.15 -37.42
C GLU A 176 6.42 18.78 -37.30
N PHE A 177 7.46 17.95 -37.19
CA PHE A 177 8.85 18.41 -37.17
C PHE A 177 9.23 19.18 -38.44
N LYS A 178 8.88 18.66 -39.62
CA LYS A 178 9.12 19.34 -40.91
C LYS A 178 8.35 20.66 -41.01
N GLU A 179 7.08 20.68 -40.60
CA GLU A 179 6.22 21.86 -40.62
C GLU A 179 6.73 22.96 -39.68
N LYS A 180 7.29 22.57 -38.54
CA LYS A 180 7.89 23.48 -37.56
C LYS A 180 9.33 23.88 -37.88
N GLY A 181 9.76 23.72 -39.13
CA GLY A 181 11.07 24.19 -39.60
C GLY A 181 12.22 23.21 -39.40
N SER A 182 11.95 21.97 -38.98
CA SER A 182 12.96 20.93 -38.72
C SER A 182 13.98 21.33 -37.65
N GLU A 183 13.56 22.14 -36.68
CA GLU A 183 14.39 22.53 -35.53
C GLU A 183 14.05 21.68 -34.31
N VAL A 184 15.08 21.19 -33.62
CA VAL A 184 14.93 20.37 -32.41
C VAL A 184 14.52 21.23 -31.21
N TYR A 185 14.84 22.52 -31.26
CA TYR A 185 14.47 23.52 -30.26
C TYR A 185 13.58 24.55 -30.91
N LEU A 186 12.29 24.52 -30.55
CA LEU A 186 11.27 25.47 -30.96
C LEU A 186 11.13 26.60 -29.95
#